data_AF-A0A7S2WV95-F1
#
_entry.id   AF-A0A7S2WV95-F1
#
_cell.length_a   1.000
_cell.length_b   1.000
_cell.length_c   1.000
_cell.angle_alpha   90.00
_cell.angle_beta   90.00
_cell.angle_gamma   90.00
#
_symmetry.space_group_name_H-M   'P 1'
#
loop_
_entity.id
_entity.type
_entity.pdbx_description
1 polymer ?
#
loop_
_entity_poly.entity_id
_entity_poly.type
_entity_poly.pdbx_seq_one_letter_code
_entity_poly.pdbx_strand_id
1 'polypeptide(L)'
;NVEVWLASLAEEMKLTLRGLVTKCLKEGNNLDDFPSQVLQIAENVKFANFVEVGIDDGSLDDISDKLRSLLKQYTSLKNPAPLLSTKVKALILDLVHNMDVLDQLQRASCRSSGDWCWFKQLRYYHDGKKVG
;
A
#
# COMPACT_ATOMS: atom_id res chain seq x y z
N ASN A 1 -3.83 15.16 -35.96
CA ASN A 1 -5.20 15.32 -35.44
C ASN A 1 -5.13 15.33 -33.92
N VAL A 2 -5.87 16.21 -33.24
CA VAL A 2 -5.71 16.44 -31.79
C VAL A 2 -6.02 15.17 -30.97
N GLU A 3 -7.01 14.40 -31.42
CA GLU A 3 -7.44 13.16 -30.77
C GLU A 3 -6.34 12.09 -30.73
N VAL A 4 -5.52 12.00 -31.79
CA VAL A 4 -4.47 10.99 -31.89
C VAL A 4 -3.36 11.24 -30.86
N TRP A 5 -2.90 12.48 -30.71
CA TRP A 5 -1.85 12.77 -29.73
C TRP A 5 -2.37 12.69 -28.29
N LEU A 6 -3.63 13.09 -28.05
CA LEU A 6 -4.25 12.95 -26.73
C LEU A 6 -4.39 11.48 -26.32
N ALA A 7 -4.77 10.62 -27.26
CA ALA A 7 -4.83 9.18 -27.02
C ALA A 7 -3.45 8.60 -26.71
N SER A 8 -2.42 8.97 -27.48
CA SER A 8 -1.05 8.55 -27.20
C SER A 8 -0.53 9.06 -25.86
N LEU A 9 -0.80 10.31 -25.50
CA LEU A 9 -0.40 10.87 -24.21
C LEU A 9 -1.06 10.12 -23.05
N ALA A 10 -2.36 9.85 -23.14
CA ALA A 10 -3.09 9.12 -22.11
C ALA A 10 -2.52 7.71 -21.91
N GLU A 11 -2.10 7.06 -23.00
CA GLU A 11 -1.45 5.76 -22.92
C GLU A 11 -0.06 5.84 -22.27
N GLU A 12 0.76 6.79 -22.69
CA GLU A 12 2.09 7.02 -22.09
C GLU A 12 2.01 7.36 -20.59
N MET A 13 0.98 8.12 -20.17
CA MET A 13 0.72 8.37 -18.75
C MET A 13 0.47 7.07 -17.97
N LYS A 14 -0.34 6.15 -18.50
CA LYS A 14 -0.60 4.85 -17.86
C LYS A 14 0.67 3.98 -17.82
N LEU A 15 1.42 3.93 -18.92
CA LEU A 15 2.68 3.18 -19.00
C LEU A 15 3.70 3.72 -17.99
N THR A 16 3.80 5.04 -17.87
CA THR A 16 4.65 5.70 -16.86
C THR A 16 4.22 5.33 -15.45
N LEU A 17 2.93 5.42 -15.13
CA LEU A 17 2.42 5.03 -13.80
C LEU A 17 2.68 3.56 -13.49
N ARG A 18 2.49 2.65 -14.45
CA ARG A 18 2.82 1.22 -14.30
C ARG A 18 4.31 1.00 -14.02
N GLY A 19 5.17 1.71 -14.74
CA GLY A 19 6.61 1.69 -14.52
C GLY A 19 6.98 2.18 -13.13
N LEU A 20 6.40 3.29 -12.69
CA LEU A 20 6.62 3.87 -11.36
C LEU A 20 6.15 2.94 -10.22
N VAL A 21 4.99 2.29 -10.36
CA VAL A 21 4.52 1.29 -9.37
C VAL A 21 5.49 0.12 -9.28
N THR A 22 5.91 -0.42 -10.43
CA THR A 22 6.87 -1.54 -10.47
C THR A 22 8.21 -1.14 -9.83
N LYS A 23 8.68 0.08 -10.10
CA LYS A 23 9.90 0.64 -9.50
C LYS A 23 9.75 0.80 -7.99
N CYS A 24 8.65 1.38 -7.52
CA CYS A 24 8.39 1.59 -6.09
C CYS A 24 8.28 0.28 -5.30
N LEU A 25 7.72 -0.76 -5.91
CA LEU A 25 7.67 -2.10 -5.30
C LEU A 25 9.06 -2.72 -5.13
N LYS A 26 9.99 -2.48 -6.08
CA LYS A 26 11.34 -3.07 -6.07
C LYS A 26 12.37 -2.27 -5.28
N GLU A 27 12.37 -0.95 -5.43
CA GLU A 27 13.44 -0.07 -4.93
C GLU A 27 13.11 0.59 -3.60
N GLY A 28 11.83 0.60 -3.18
CA GLY A 28 11.37 1.22 -1.94
C GLY A 28 10.37 2.35 -2.16
N ASN A 29 9.83 2.86 -1.05
CA ASN A 29 8.70 3.80 -1.00
C ASN A 29 9.11 5.22 -0.56
N ASN A 30 10.25 5.71 -1.04
CA ASN A 30 10.72 7.07 -0.75
C ASN A 30 9.66 8.10 -1.14
N LEU A 31 9.26 8.95 -0.19
CA LEU A 31 8.16 9.89 -0.35
C LEU A 31 8.41 10.96 -1.42
N ASP A 32 9.68 11.30 -1.65
CA ASP A 32 10.10 12.32 -2.60
C ASP A 32 10.18 11.78 -4.04
N ASP A 33 10.45 10.48 -4.19
CA ASP A 33 10.72 9.85 -5.49
C ASP A 33 9.45 9.49 -6.27
N PHE A 34 8.31 9.34 -5.57
CA PHE A 34 7.07 8.84 -6.16
C PHE A 34 5.85 9.72 -5.87
N PRO A 35 4.87 9.81 -6.80
CA PRO A 35 3.61 10.49 -6.54
C PRO A 35 2.76 9.70 -5.52
N SER A 36 1.85 10.41 -4.84
CA SER A 36 1.00 9.82 -3.79
C SER A 36 0.30 8.54 -4.25
N GLN A 37 -0.30 8.56 -5.44
CA GLN A 37 -1.06 7.42 -5.98
C GLN A 37 -0.20 6.17 -6.13
N VAL A 38 1.06 6.32 -6.57
CA VAL A 38 1.99 5.20 -6.74
C VAL A 38 2.37 4.62 -5.38
N LEU A 39 2.66 5.49 -4.40
CA LEU A 39 2.99 5.07 -3.03
C LEU A 39 1.83 4.28 -2.42
N GLN A 40 0.60 4.79 -2.52
CA GLN A 40 -0.58 4.15 -1.93
C GLN A 40 -0.87 2.78 -2.56
N ILE A 41 -0.76 2.65 -3.89
CA ILE A 41 -0.92 1.34 -4.56
C ILE A 41 0.19 0.37 -4.11
N ALA A 42 1.44 0.83 -4.07
CA ALA A 42 2.56 -0.01 -3.68
C ALA A 42 2.45 -0.49 -2.22
N GLU A 43 2.04 0.39 -1.30
CA GLU A 43 1.80 0.03 0.10
C GLU A 43 0.65 -0.97 0.26
N ASN A 44 -0.45 -0.79 -0.49
CA ASN A 44 -1.56 -1.75 -0.45
C ASN A 44 -1.17 -3.14 -0.97
N VAL A 45 -0.34 -3.22 -2.02
CA VAL A 45 0.21 -4.50 -2.51
C VAL A 45 1.11 -5.15 -1.46
N LYS A 46 2.02 -4.37 -0.85
CA LYS A 46 2.91 -4.87 0.22
C LYS A 46 2.12 -5.33 1.43
N PHE A 47 1.11 -4.57 1.84
CA PHE A 47 0.25 -4.90 2.96
C PHE A 47 -0.48 -6.23 2.73
N ALA A 48 -1.12 -6.40 1.57
CA ALA A 48 -1.80 -7.66 1.23
C ALA A 48 -0.85 -8.87 1.31
N ASN A 49 0.37 -8.72 0.79
CA ASN A 49 1.37 -9.80 0.86
C ASN A 49 1.84 -10.09 2.29
N PHE A 50 2.13 -9.05 3.09
CA PHE A 50 2.55 -9.23 4.48
C PHE A 50 1.47 -9.87 5.32
N VAL A 51 0.20 -9.46 5.15
CA VAL A 51 -0.91 -10.05 5.90
C VAL A 51 -1.11 -11.51 5.52
N GLU A 52 -1.05 -11.87 4.24
CA GLU A 52 -1.19 -13.27 3.82
C GLU A 52 -0.11 -14.16 4.42
N VAL A 53 1.15 -13.72 4.39
CA VAL A 53 2.26 -14.43 5.06
C VAL A 53 2.05 -14.45 6.58
N GLY A 54 1.61 -13.34 7.17
CA GLY A 54 1.39 -13.23 8.61
C GLY A 54 0.20 -14.04 9.13
N ILE A 55 -0.83 -14.30 8.32
CA ILE A 55 -1.91 -15.23 8.65
C ILE A 55 -1.36 -16.66 8.68
N ASP A 56 -0.59 -17.05 7.65
CA ASP A 56 -0.08 -18.41 7.50
C ASP A 56 0.99 -18.73 8.58
N ASP A 57 1.82 -17.75 8.97
CA ASP A 57 2.89 -17.89 9.98
C ASP A 57 2.46 -17.48 11.41
N GLY A 58 1.28 -16.88 11.57
CA GLY A 58 0.78 -16.40 12.86
C GLY A 58 1.45 -15.13 13.41
N SER A 59 2.05 -14.30 12.55
CA SER A 59 2.81 -13.09 12.91
C SER A 59 2.05 -11.77 12.71
N LEU A 60 0.71 -11.80 12.78
CA LEU A 60 -0.13 -10.60 12.61
C LEU A 60 0.12 -9.50 13.66
N ASP A 61 0.53 -9.87 14.87
CA ASP A 61 0.92 -8.92 15.92
C ASP A 61 2.18 -8.13 15.53
N ASP A 62 3.19 -8.80 14.97
CA ASP A 62 4.43 -8.16 14.52
C ASP A 62 4.18 -7.15 13.40
N ILE A 63 3.26 -7.47 12.48
CA ILE A 63 2.83 -6.57 11.41
C ILE A 63 2.10 -5.36 12.02
N SER A 64 1.23 -5.58 13.00
CA SER A 64 0.52 -4.52 13.70
C SER A 64 1.48 -3.54 14.38
N ASP A 65 2.51 -4.05 15.05
CA ASP A 65 3.54 -3.23 15.69
C ASP A 65 4.37 -2.45 14.68
N LYS A 66 4.70 -3.06 13.54
CA LYS A 66 5.38 -2.37 12.44
C LYS A 66 4.54 -1.21 11.89
N LEU A 67 3.24 -1.41 11.67
CA LEU A 67 2.35 -0.33 11.20
C LEU A 67 2.18 0.78 12.25
N ARG A 68 2.07 0.43 13.54
CA ARG A 68 2.04 1.40 14.64
C ARG A 68 3.30 2.25 14.70
N SER A 69 4.47 1.63 14.52
CA SER A 69 5.76 2.32 14.47
C SER A 69 5.82 3.29 13.29
N LEU A 70 5.39 2.85 12.09
CA LEU A 70 5.36 3.69 10.89
C LEU A 70 4.37 4.87 11.03
N LEU A 71 3.19 4.62 11.61
CA LEU A 71 2.22 5.68 11.93
C LEU A 71 2.82 6.72 12.88
N LYS A 72 3.54 6.27 13.91
CA LYS A 72 4.25 7.15 14.85
C LYS A 72 5.32 7.98 14.13
N GLN A 73 6.06 7.38 13.20
CA GLN A 73 7.05 8.10 12.39
C GLN A 73 6.40 9.20 11.54
N TYR A 74 5.31 8.88 10.81
CA TYR A 74 4.63 9.86 9.97
C TYR A 74 3.93 10.97 10.75
N THR A 75 3.33 10.66 11.89
CA THR A 75 2.72 11.67 12.78
C THR A 75 3.76 12.54 13.50
N SER A 76 5.00 12.08 13.63
CA SER A 76 6.09 12.86 14.23
C SER A 76 6.76 13.83 13.25
N LEU A 77 6.45 13.77 11.95
CA LEU A 77 7.00 14.69 10.94
C LEU A 77 6.48 16.11 11.19
N LYS A 78 7.36 16.99 11.69
CA LYS A 78 7.03 18.41 11.93
C LYS A 78 7.15 19.20 10.63
N ASN A 79 6.09 19.96 10.31
CA ASN A 79 6.05 20.95 9.23
C ASN A 79 6.64 20.49 7.88
N PRO A 80 6.23 19.34 7.32
CA PRO A 80 6.61 19.00 5.95
C PRO A 80 6.07 20.05 4.96
N ALA A 81 6.76 20.21 3.83
CA ALA A 81 6.29 21.06 2.74
C ALA A 81 4.82 20.71 2.38
N PRO A 82 3.98 21.66 1.94
CA PRO A 82 2.54 21.43 1.78
C PRO A 82 2.17 20.21 0.91
N LEU A 83 2.92 19.99 -0.17
CA LEU A 83 2.73 18.82 -1.04
C LEU A 83 3.04 17.50 -0.30
N LEU A 84 4.18 17.45 0.40
CA LEU A 84 4.57 16.29 1.18
C LEU A 84 3.59 16.04 2.35
N SER A 85 3.11 17.11 3.00
CA SER A 85 2.07 17.01 4.03
C SER A 85 0.82 16.30 3.51
N THR A 86 0.43 16.60 2.28
CA THR A 86 -0.75 15.98 1.65
C THR A 86 -0.51 14.50 1.37
N LYS A 87 0.68 14.12 0.85
CA LYS A 87 1.07 12.71 0.66
C LYS A 87 1.05 11.95 1.99
N VAL A 88 1.67 12.50 3.03
CA VAL A 88 1.77 11.87 4.35
C VAL A 88 0.37 11.66 4.96
N LYS A 89 -0.53 12.64 4.85
CA LYS A 89 -1.92 12.50 5.32
C LYS A 89 -2.66 11.36 4.64
N ALA A 90 -2.48 11.21 3.32
CA ALA A 90 -3.09 10.11 2.58
C ALA A 90 -2.55 8.75 3.06
N LEU A 91 -1.23 8.63 3.22
CA LEU A 91 -0.60 7.40 3.73
C LEU A 91 -1.00 7.08 5.18
N ILE A 92 -1.15 8.09 6.04
CA ILE A 92 -1.65 7.90 7.41
C ILE A 92 -3.06 7.31 7.39
N LEU A 93 -3.94 7.78 6.51
CA LEU A 93 -5.30 7.25 6.40
C LEU A 93 -5.30 5.77 6.00
N ASP A 94 -4.44 5.41 5.04
CA ASP A 94 -4.27 4.02 4.59
C ASP A 94 -3.70 3.14 5.73
N LEU A 95 -2.74 3.65 6.52
CA LEU A 95 -2.20 2.91 7.66
C LEU A 95 -3.24 2.66 8.76
N VAL A 96 -4.05 3.66 9.09
CA VAL A 96 -5.12 3.52 10.08
C VAL A 96 -6.13 2.47 9.62
N HIS A 97 -6.49 2.48 8.34
CA HIS A 97 -7.36 1.45 7.76
C HIS A 97 -6.71 0.06 7.85
N ASN A 98 -5.45 -0.08 7.46
CA ASN A 98 -4.73 -1.35 7.50
C ASN A 98 -4.62 -1.92 8.92
N MET A 99 -4.41 -1.06 9.92
CA MET A 99 -4.42 -1.47 11.33
C MET A 99 -5.80 -1.95 11.80
N ASP A 100 -6.89 -1.31 11.35
CA ASP A 100 -8.26 -1.76 11.64
C ASP A 100 -8.53 -3.13 11.00
N VAL A 101 -8.05 -3.37 9.78
CA VAL A 101 -8.13 -4.68 9.12
C VAL A 101 -7.40 -5.75 9.95
N LEU A 102 -6.18 -5.50 10.41
CA LEU A 102 -5.43 -6.44 11.25
C LEU A 102 -6.19 -6.79 12.54
N ASP A 103 -6.72 -5.80 13.25
CA ASP A 103 -7.52 -5.98 14.46
C ASP A 103 -8.80 -6.80 14.19
N GLN A 104 -9.46 -6.61 13.05
CA GLN A 104 -10.58 -7.45 12.62
C GLN A 104 -10.16 -8.91 12.37
N LEU A 105 -9.02 -9.15 11.71
CA LEU A 105 -8.51 -10.49 11.45
C LEU A 105 -8.15 -11.24 12.75
N GLN A 106 -7.51 -10.53 13.68
CA GLN A 106 -7.16 -11.08 15.00
C GLN A 106 -8.40 -11.44 15.82
N ARG A 107 -9.39 -10.53 15.88
CA ARG A 107 -10.68 -10.81 16.56
C ARG A 107 -11.42 -11.99 15.97
N ALA A 108 -11.36 -12.15 14.64
CA ALA A 108 -11.96 -13.28 13.94
C ALA A 108 -11.12 -14.57 14.07
N SER A 109 -9.91 -14.52 14.67
CA SER A 109 -8.96 -15.63 14.72
C SER A 109 -8.71 -16.23 13.32
N CYS A 110 -8.47 -15.37 12.33
CA CYS A 110 -8.20 -15.77 10.94
C CYS A 110 -6.96 -16.69 10.90
N ARG A 111 -7.08 -17.90 10.35
CA ARG A 111 -6.02 -18.93 10.33
C ARG A 111 -5.53 -19.28 8.93
N SER A 112 -6.25 -18.83 7.91
CA SER A 112 -5.88 -19.04 6.52
C SER A 112 -6.13 -17.79 5.70
N SER A 113 -5.26 -17.53 4.74
CA SER A 113 -5.51 -16.56 3.67
C SER A 113 -6.74 -16.89 2.80
N GLY A 114 -7.31 -18.10 2.93
CA GLY A 114 -8.61 -18.46 2.34
C GLY A 114 -9.84 -18.09 3.18
N ASP A 115 -9.66 -17.68 4.44
CA ASP A 115 -10.78 -17.44 5.34
C ASP A 115 -11.57 -16.18 4.94
N TRP A 116 -12.88 -16.21 5.19
CA TRP A 116 -13.77 -15.10 4.83
C TRP A 116 -13.37 -13.76 5.46
N CYS A 117 -12.81 -13.78 6.68
CA CYS A 117 -12.29 -12.60 7.38
C CYS A 117 -11.29 -11.80 6.54
N TRP A 118 -10.43 -12.50 5.79
CA TRP A 118 -9.48 -11.90 4.86
C TRP A 118 -10.07 -11.73 3.45
N PHE A 119 -10.83 -12.71 2.96
CA PHE A 119 -11.39 -12.67 1.61
C PHE A 119 -12.28 -11.45 1.34
N LYS A 120 -13.01 -10.97 2.35
CA LYS A 120 -13.86 -9.76 2.26
C LYS A 120 -13.08 -8.45 2.11
N GLN A 121 -11.77 -8.44 2.38
CA GLN A 121 -10.94 -7.24 2.35
C GLN A 121 -10.50 -6.93 0.91
N LEU A 122 -10.27 -5.65 0.63
CA LEU A 122 -9.75 -5.21 -0.66
C LEU A 122 -8.25 -5.54 -0.75
N ARG A 123 -7.87 -6.38 -1.71
CA ARG A 123 -6.50 -6.89 -1.86
C ARG A 123 -5.94 -6.50 -3.23
N TYR A 124 -4.72 -6.00 -3.22
CA TYR A 124 -4.00 -5.59 -4.42
C TYR A 124 -2.84 -6.54 -4.66
N TYR A 125 -2.67 -6.94 -5.92
CA TYR A 125 -1.59 -7.85 -6.33
C TYR A 125 -0.88 -7.28 -7.54
N HIS A 126 0.44 -7.44 -7.60
CA HIS A 126 1.24 -7.10 -8.77
C HIS A 126 1.50 -8.38 -9.58
N ASP A 127 1.15 -8.36 -10.88
CA ASP A 127 1.28 -9.48 -11.83
C ASP A 127 0.69 -10.82 -11.35
N GLY A 128 -0.32 -10.80 -10.46
CA GLY A 128 -0.97 -12.00 -9.93
C GLY A 128 -0.06 -12.89 -9.08
N LYS A 129 1.09 -12.38 -8.62
CA LYS A 129 2.05 -13.12 -7.80
C LYS A 129 2.34 -12.36 -6.51
N LYS A 130 2.47 -13.11 -5.40
CA LYS A 130 3.00 -12.60 -4.13
C LYS A 130 4.38 -12.02 -4.41
N VAL A 131 4.58 -10.73 -4.15
CA VAL A 131 5.89 -10.06 -4.28
C VAL A 131 6.70 -10.47 -3.06
N GLY A 132 7.49 -11.54 -3.19
CA GLY A 132 8.37 -12.05 -2.13
C GLY A 132 9.48 -11.08 -1.75
#